data_AF-A0A4Y3WDJ5-F1
#
_entry.id   AF-A0A4Y3WDJ5-F1
#
_cell.length_a   1.000
_cell.length_b   1.000
_cell.length_c   1.000
_cell.angle_alpha   90.00
_cell.angle_beta   90.00
_cell.angle_gamma   90.00
#
_symmetry.space_group_name_H-M   'P 1'
#
loop_
_entity.id
_entity.type
_entity.pdbx_description
1 polymer ?
#
loop_
_entity_poly.entity_id
_entity_poly.type
_entity_poly.pdbx_seq_one_letter_code
_entity_poly.pdbx_strand_id
1 'polypeptide(L)' 'MRERPNRNEESRDDESRLGDPPGDGGPDEAARYLAGAVADMALIARRHGLDTLGYLLDMAQLEAEDIVRLRAARKGS' A
#
# COMPACT_ATOMS: atom_id res chain seq x y z
N MET A 1 -22.01 -44.90 23.93
CA MET A 1 -20.81 -44.13 23.53
C MET A 1 -21.25 -42.94 22.68
N ARG A 2 -21.08 -41.71 23.17
CA ARG A 2 -21.28 -40.48 22.40
C ARG A 2 -19.94 -39.75 22.42
N GLU A 3 -19.26 -39.68 21.28
CA GLU A 3 -18.02 -38.94 21.14
C GLU A 3 -18.33 -37.44 21.23
N ARG A 4 -17.57 -36.73 22.05
CA ARG A 4 -17.63 -35.26 22.16
C ARG A 4 -16.74 -34.69 21.06
N PRO A 5 -17.22 -33.83 20.16
CA PRO A 5 -16.36 -33.20 19.17
C PRO A 5 -15.41 -32.22 19.88
N ASN A 6 -14.13 -32.36 19.52
CA ASN A 6 -12.98 -31.63 20.01
C ASN A 6 -13.11 -30.13 19.67
N ARG A 7 -13.42 -29.30 20.67
CA ARG A 7 -13.50 -27.84 20.56
C ARG A 7 -12.08 -27.24 20.57
N ASN A 8 -11.31 -27.46 19.51
CA ASN A 8 -9.94 -26.90 19.37
C ASN A 8 -9.58 -26.62 17.90
N GLU A 9 -10.54 -26.26 17.04
CA GLU A 9 -10.30 -25.92 15.62
C GLU A 9 -10.71 -24.49 15.25
N GLU A 10 -10.88 -23.61 16.24
CA GLU A 10 -11.18 -22.20 16.00
C GLU A 10 -10.11 -21.35 16.69
N SER A 11 -9.50 -20.41 15.96
CA SER A 11 -8.37 -19.54 16.34
C SER A 11 -6.98 -19.94 15.82
N ARG A 12 -6.84 -20.28 14.54
CA ARG A 12 -5.53 -20.20 13.84
C ARG A 12 -5.49 -19.17 12.70
N ASP A 13 -6.50 -18.31 12.60
CA ASP A 13 -6.61 -17.32 11.53
C ASP A 13 -6.41 -15.87 12.00
N ASP A 14 -6.16 -15.64 13.31
CA ASP A 14 -6.02 -14.28 13.89
C ASP A 14 -4.56 -13.84 14.11
N GLU A 15 -3.58 -14.65 13.72
CA GLU A 15 -2.15 -14.29 13.86
C GLU A 15 -1.59 -13.58 12.61
N SER A 16 -2.34 -13.54 11.50
CA SER A 16 -1.94 -12.85 10.27
C SER A 16 -2.24 -11.34 10.28
N ARG A 17 -2.83 -10.81 11.36
CA ARG A 17 -3.11 -9.37 11.56
C ARG A 17 -2.05 -8.65 12.38
N LEU A 18 -1.05 -9.35 12.91
CA LEU A 18 0.13 -8.72 13.50
C LEU A 18 0.89 -8.10 12.34
N GLY A 19 0.71 -6.78 12.21
CA GLY A 19 1.21 -5.96 11.10
C GLY A 19 2.61 -6.37 10.68
N ASP A 20 2.78 -6.46 9.36
CA ASP A 20 4.08 -6.74 8.77
C ASP A 20 5.16 -5.94 9.51
N PRO A 21 6.30 -6.57 9.85
CA PRO A 21 7.41 -5.84 10.45
C PRO A 21 7.72 -4.64 9.56
N PRO A 22 8.03 -3.46 10.15
CA PRO A 22 8.36 -2.27 9.36
C PRO A 22 9.37 -2.68 8.31
N GLY A 23 8.99 -2.46 7.05
CA GLY A 23 9.84 -2.81 5.92
C GLY A 23 11.17 -2.07 6.03
N ASP A 24 12.19 -2.56 5.32
CA ASP A 24 13.52 -1.96 5.27
C ASP A 24 13.52 -0.53 4.66
N GLY A 25 12.36 0.03 4.30
CA GLY A 25 12.26 1.30 3.60
C GLY A 25 12.80 1.21 2.17
N GLY A 26 12.75 0.01 1.58
CA GLY A 26 13.29 -0.26 0.26
C GLY A 26 12.61 0.57 -0.83
N PRO A 27 13.21 0.66 -2.04
CA PRO A 27 12.70 1.53 -3.10
C PRO A 27 11.24 1.28 -3.51
N ASP A 28 10.77 0.03 -3.37
CA ASP A 28 9.38 -0.33 -3.65
C ASP A 28 8.41 0.25 -2.61
N GLU A 29 8.81 0.21 -1.34
CA GLU A 29 8.05 0.77 -0.22
C GLU A 29 8.05 2.30 -0.28
N ALA A 30 9.21 2.90 -0.57
CA ALA A 30 9.33 4.34 -0.79
C ALA A 30 8.43 4.81 -1.95
N ALA A 31 8.40 4.08 -3.07
CA ALA A 31 7.55 4.43 -4.21
C ALA A 31 6.04 4.33 -3.87
N ARG A 32 5.61 3.29 -3.15
CA ARG A 32 4.22 3.17 -2.68
C ARG A 32 3.85 4.28 -1.70
N TYR A 33 4.73 4.60 -0.76
CA TYR A 33 4.53 5.70 0.18
C TYR A 33 4.39 7.03 -0.56
N LEU A 34 5.28 7.30 -1.52
CA LEU A 34 5.22 8.51 -2.32
C LEU A 34 3.92 8.62 -3.10
N ALA A 35 3.46 7.54 -3.75
CA ALA A 35 2.19 7.52 -4.47
C ALA A 35 1.01 7.93 -3.58
N GLY A 36 0.93 7.41 -2.36
CA GLY A 36 -0.10 7.81 -1.40
C GLY A 36 0.04 9.27 -0.95
N ALA A 37 1.25 9.68 -0.56
CA ALA A 37 1.50 11.04 -0.07
C ALA A 37 1.19 12.12 -1.12
N VAL A 38 1.52 11.90 -2.39
CA VAL A 38 1.24 12.86 -3.46
C VAL A 38 -0.24 12.92 -3.82
N ALA A 39 -0.98 11.80 -3.72
CA ALA A 39 -2.43 11.78 -3.89
C ALA A 39 -3.14 12.65 -2.84
N ASP A 40 -2.74 12.53 -1.57
CA ASP A 40 -3.26 13.35 -0.48
C ASP A 40 -2.97 14.84 -0.70
N MET A 41 -1.76 15.17 -1.14
CA MET A 41 -1.39 16.54 -1.48
C MET A 41 -2.18 17.08 -2.68
N ALA A 42 -2.45 16.27 -3.70
CA ALA A 42 -3.24 16.67 -4.87
C ALA A 42 -4.66 17.06 -4.45
N LEU A 43 -5.28 16.30 -3.54
CA LEU A 43 -6.58 16.61 -2.96
C LEU A 43 -6.56 17.96 -2.21
N ILE A 44 -5.53 18.21 -1.41
CA ILE A 44 -5.36 19.47 -0.69
C ILE A 44 -5.19 20.63 -1.69
N ALA A 45 -4.33 20.49 -2.69
CA ALA A 45 -4.08 21.51 -3.71
C ALA A 45 -5.38 21.91 -4.44
N ARG A 46 -6.18 20.92 -4.85
CA ARG A 46 -7.49 21.14 -5.50
C ARG A 46 -8.48 21.86 -4.58
N ARG A 47 -8.53 21.49 -3.30
CA ARG A 47 -9.39 22.15 -2.30
C ARG A 47 -9.05 23.63 -2.10
N HIS A 48 -7.80 24.03 -2.36
CA HIS A 48 -7.31 25.40 -2.24
C HIS A 48 -7.20 26.15 -3.59
N GLY A 49 -7.71 25.58 -4.69
CA GLY A 49 -7.68 26.23 -6.01
C GLY A 49 -6.30 26.30 -6.65
N LEU A 50 -5.37 25.43 -6.25
CA LEU A 50 -4.01 25.35 -6.79
C LEU A 50 -3.97 24.34 -7.95
N ASP A 51 -4.69 24.62 -9.03
CA ASP A 51 -4.94 23.62 -10.09
C ASP A 51 -3.68 23.10 -10.78
N THR A 52 -2.73 23.99 -11.11
CA THR A 52 -1.45 23.57 -11.71
C THR A 52 -0.66 22.67 -10.78
N LEU A 53 -0.67 22.96 -9.47
CA LEU A 53 0.00 22.11 -8.48
C LEU A 53 -0.70 20.75 -8.36
N GLY A 54 -2.03 20.74 -8.33
CA GLY A 54 -2.82 19.51 -8.34
C GLY A 54 -2.50 18.62 -9.55
N TYR A 55 -2.41 19.21 -10.74
CA TYR A 55 -2.01 18.51 -11.96
C TYR A 55 -0.60 17.89 -11.86
N LEU A 56 0.38 18.64 -11.35
CA LEU A 56 1.75 18.12 -11.19
C LEU A 56 1.80 16.98 -10.17
N LEU A 57 0.99 17.04 -9.12
CA LEU A 57 0.92 16.00 -8.11
C LEU A 57 0.25 14.72 -8.63
N ASP A 58 -0.79 14.83 -9.47
CA ASP A 58 -1.38 13.68 -10.17
C ASP A 58 -0.36 13.01 -11.10
N MET A 59 0.45 13.80 -11.82
CA MET A 59 1.53 13.27 -12.66
C MET A 59 2.58 12.54 -11.82
N ALA A 60 2.98 13.12 -10.68
CA ALA A 60 3.92 12.47 -9.76
C ALA A 60 3.35 11.18 -9.16
N GLN A 61 2.04 11.10 -8.92
CA GLN A 61 1.37 9.88 -8.48
C GLN A 61 1.51 8.77 -9.52
N LEU A 62 1.17 9.07 -10.78
CA LEU A 62 1.26 8.11 -11.88
C LEU A 62 2.70 7.60 -12.06
N GLU A 63 3.70 8.48 -11.99
CA GLU A 63 5.11 8.08 -12.08
C GLU A 63 5.54 7.16 -10.92
N ALA A 64 5.10 7.44 -9.69
CA ALA A 64 5.41 6.60 -8.54
C ALA A 64 4.77 5.20 -8.67
N GLU A 65 3.50 5.14 -9.12
CA GLU A 65 2.80 3.89 -9.41
C GLU A 65 3.49 3.09 -10.54
N ASP A 66 3.95 3.77 -11.59
CA ASP A 66 4.70 3.17 -12.69
C ASP A 66 6.01 2.54 -12.23
N ILE A 67 6.75 3.22 -11.35
CA ILE A 67 7.97 2.67 -10.76
C ILE A 67 7.66 1.38 -9.99
N VAL A 68 6.59 1.34 -9.19
CA VAL A 68 6.18 0.13 -8.47
C VAL A 68 5.88 -1.01 -9.46
N ARG A 69 5.11 -0.72 -10.52
CA ARG A 69 4.73 -1.71 -11.55
C ARG A 69 5.95 -2.27 -12.29
N LEU A 70 6.84 -1.40 -12.76
CA LEU A 70 8.06 -1.80 -13.50
C LEU A 70 9.01 -2.62 -12.63
N ARG A 71 9.13 -2.28 -11.34
CA ARG A 71 9.98 -3.02 -10.40
C ARG A 71 9.40 -4.39 -10.06
N ALA A 72 8.08 -4.48 -9.90
CA ALA A 72 7.40 -5.76 -9.74
C ALA A 72 7.61 -6.68 -10.96
N ALA A 73 7.48 -6.13 -12.18
CA ALA A 73 7.73 -6.89 -13.42
C ALA A 73 9.16 -7.43 -13.51
N ARG A 74 10.17 -6.64 -13.11
CA ARG A 74 11.57 -7.07 -13.09
C ARG A 74 11.87 -8.14 -12.03
N LYS A 75 11.20 -8.12 -10.88
CA LYS A 75 11.39 -9.12 -9.82
C LYS A 75 10.77 -10.48 -10.17
N GLY A 76 9.80 -10.51 -11.09
CA GLY A 76 9.18 -11.72 -11.59
C GLY A 76 9.83 -12.32 -12.85
N SER A 77 10.91 -11.73 -13.38
CA SER A 77 11.70 -12.26 -14.51
C SER A 77 12.96 -13.01 -14.05
#